data_AF-A0A0D3DYX3-F1
#
_entry.id   AF-A0A0D3DYX3-F1
#
_cell.length_a   1.000
_cell.length_b   1.000
_cell.length_c   1.000
_cell.angle_alpha   90.00
_cell.angle_beta   90.00
_cell.angle_gamma   90.00
#
_symmetry.space_group_name_H-M   'P 1'
#
loop_
_entity.id
_entity.type
_entity.pdbx_description
1 polymer ?
#
loop_
_entity_poly.entity_id
_entity_poly.type
_entity_poly.pdbx_seq_one_letter_code
_entity_poly.pdbx_strand_id
1 'polypeptide(L)'
;METLVHERDQFMASSLLRVASEHNSVVAVVGRAHVNGIKKNWKQPVSIEDLMEIPGDGSMFTVKRIVSLVGIAVAGTAIVTGIVLAGRR
;
A
#
# COMPACT_ATOMS: atom_id res chain seq x y z
N MET A 1 9.30 4.84 -9.71
CA MET A 1 8.94 5.00 -8.28
C MET A 1 8.39 6.40 -8.10
N GLU A 2 7.05 6.53 -8.09
CA GLU A 2 6.30 7.80 -8.02
C GLU A 2 5.50 7.93 -6.71
N THR A 3 5.59 6.96 -5.80
CA THR A 3 4.66 6.77 -4.67
C THR A 3 4.55 8.00 -3.77
N LEU A 4 5.68 8.58 -3.34
CA LEU A 4 5.67 9.77 -2.46
C LEU A 4 5.13 11.04 -3.14
N VAL A 5 5.17 11.15 -4.46
CA VAL A 5 4.63 12.32 -5.17
C VAL A 5 3.12 12.17 -5.32
N HIS A 6 2.65 10.96 -5.62
CA HIS A 6 1.25 10.67 -5.85
C HIS A 6 0.37 10.94 -4.62
N GLU A 7 0.74 10.43 -3.45
CA GLU A 7 0.01 10.61 -2.18
C GLU A 7 -0.08 12.09 -1.80
N ARG A 8 1.03 12.84 -1.98
CA ARG A 8 1.05 14.29 -1.75
C ARG A 8 0.12 15.04 -2.69
N ASP A 9 0.08 14.66 -3.96
CA ASP A 9 -0.80 15.28 -4.95
C ASP A 9 -2.28 15.02 -4.65
N GLN A 10 -2.61 13.83 -4.15
CA GLN A 10 -3.95 13.50 -3.65
C GLN A 10 -4.31 14.35 -2.43
N PHE A 11 -3.43 14.43 -1.45
CA PHE A 11 -3.66 15.25 -0.25
C PHE A 11 -3.85 16.74 -0.58
N MET A 12 -3.02 17.30 -1.47
CA MET A 12 -3.14 18.69 -1.91
C MET A 12 -4.44 18.93 -2.67
N ALA A 13 -4.84 18.03 -3.57
CA ALA A 13 -6.10 18.15 -4.30
C ALA A 13 -7.31 18.14 -3.35
N SER A 14 -7.36 17.21 -2.40
CA SER A 14 -8.44 17.12 -1.40
C SER A 14 -8.49 18.35 -0.49
N SER A 15 -7.33 18.86 -0.07
CA SER A 15 -7.25 20.09 0.73
C SER A 15 -7.78 21.31 -0.02
N LEU A 16 -7.43 21.45 -1.30
CA LEU A 16 -7.94 22.54 -2.14
C LEU A 16 -9.44 22.42 -2.39
N LEU A 17 -9.96 21.21 -2.60
CA LEU A 17 -11.40 20.98 -2.76
C LEU A 17 -12.18 21.33 -1.49
N ARG A 18 -11.65 21.01 -0.31
CA ARG A 18 -12.25 21.41 0.97
C ARG A 18 -12.38 22.92 1.05
N VAL A 19 -11.29 23.65 0.82
CA VAL A 19 -11.29 25.13 0.84
C VAL A 19 -12.21 25.70 -0.24
N ALA A 20 -12.23 25.12 -1.44
CA ALA A 20 -13.11 25.54 -2.54
C ALA A 20 -14.59 25.23 -2.29
N SER A 21 -14.93 24.35 -1.35
CA SER A 21 -16.32 24.09 -0.95
C SER A 21 -16.90 25.19 -0.06
N GLU A 22 -16.03 25.97 0.60
CA GLU A 22 -16.41 27.03 1.54
C GLU A 22 -16.27 28.43 0.93
N HIS A 23 -15.61 28.55 -0.23
CA HIS A 23 -15.24 29.84 -0.83
C HIS A 23 -15.48 29.87 -2.34
N ASN A 24 -15.86 31.04 -2.86
CA ASN A 24 -16.16 31.23 -4.29
C ASN A 24 -14.92 31.26 -5.20
N SER A 25 -13.73 31.52 -4.64
CA SER A 25 -12.47 31.56 -5.40
C SER A 25 -11.30 31.23 -4.49
N VAL A 26 -10.37 30.41 -5.00
CA VAL A 26 -9.17 29.95 -4.28
C VAL A 26 -7.97 30.11 -5.19
N VAL A 27 -6.92 30.77 -4.68
CA VAL A 27 -5.60 30.85 -5.32
C VAL A 27 -4.62 30.06 -4.48
N ALA A 28 -3.93 29.10 -5.12
CA ALA A 28 -2.96 28.25 -4.45
C ALA A 28 -1.57 28.41 -5.08
N VAL A 29 -0.57 28.68 -4.25
CA VAL A 29 0.84 28.68 -4.66
C VAL A 29 1.40 27.29 -4.38
N VAL A 30 1.71 26.56 -5.44
CA VAL A 30 2.21 25.17 -5.36
C VAL A 30 3.46 24.99 -6.19
N GLY A 31 4.28 24.00 -5.83
CA GLY A 31 5.46 23.64 -6.61
C GLY A 31 5.08 23.14 -8.01
N ARG A 32 5.85 23.51 -9.04
CA ARG A 32 5.60 23.15 -10.45
C ARG A 32 5.37 21.64 -10.65
N ALA A 33 6.12 20.81 -9.93
CA ALA A 33 6.03 19.35 -10.02
C ALA A 33 4.62 18.80 -9.66
N HIS A 34 3.87 19.51 -8.83
CA HIS A 34 2.58 19.06 -8.30
C HIS A 34 1.37 19.50 -9.14
N VAL A 35 1.54 20.47 -10.04
CA VAL A 35 0.42 21.07 -10.80
C VAL A 35 -0.36 20.01 -11.58
N ASN A 36 0.34 19.10 -12.27
CA ASN A 36 -0.32 18.06 -13.07
C ASN A 36 -0.94 16.96 -12.20
N GLY A 37 -0.29 16.60 -11.09
CA GLY A 37 -0.83 15.61 -10.16
C GLY A 37 -2.08 16.09 -9.44
N ILE A 38 -2.11 17.35 -9.00
CA ILE A 38 -3.30 17.97 -8.41
C ILE A 38 -4.45 17.99 -9.41
N LYS A 39 -4.19 18.40 -10.66
CA LYS A 39 -5.20 18.37 -11.74
C LYS A 39 -5.74 16.96 -11.99
N LYS A 40 -4.86 15.95 -11.99
CA LYS A 40 -5.23 14.55 -12.19
C LYS A 40 -6.15 14.02 -11.08
N ASN A 41 -5.90 14.43 -9.83
CA ASN A 41 -6.70 14.01 -8.67
C ASN A 41 -7.89 14.95 -8.36
N TRP A 42 -8.12 15.99 -9.18
CA TRP A 42 -9.19 16.95 -8.94
C TRP A 42 -10.58 16.29 -8.99
N LYS A 43 -11.37 16.49 -7.93
CA LYS A 43 -12.70 15.87 -7.68
C LYS A 43 -12.71 14.34 -7.69
N GLN A 44 -11.55 13.69 -7.60
CA GLN A 44 -11.50 12.24 -7.41
C GLN A 44 -11.80 11.90 -5.94
N PRO A 45 -12.45 10.75 -5.68
CA PRO A 45 -12.61 10.27 -4.32
C PRO A 45 -11.23 9.91 -3.76
N VAL A 46 -10.85 10.57 -2.66
CA VAL A 46 -9.58 10.36 -1.95
C VAL A 46 -9.91 10.20 -0.48
N SER A 47 -9.53 9.07 0.12
CA SER A 47 -9.59 8.87 1.57
C SER A 47 -8.45 9.64 2.22
N ILE A 48 -8.76 10.69 2.99
CA ILE A 48 -7.73 11.47 3.69
C ILE A 48 -7.22 10.66 4.89
N GLU A 49 -8.11 9.89 5.50
CA GLU A 49 -7.83 9.01 6.63
C GLU A 49 -6.73 8.02 6.27
N ASP A 50 -6.85 7.35 5.12
CA ASP A 50 -5.87 6.38 4.63
C ASP A 50 -4.52 7.05 4.33
N LEU A 51 -4.54 8.28 3.79
CA LEU A 51 -3.32 9.04 3.47
C LEU A 51 -2.54 9.49 4.70
N MET A 52 -3.25 9.69 5.83
CA MET A 52 -2.66 10.14 7.08
C MET A 52 -2.27 8.98 8.00
N GLU A 53 -2.66 7.76 7.65
CA GLU A 53 -2.25 6.56 8.37
C GLU A 53 -0.74 6.33 8.19
N ILE A 54 -0.04 6.14 9.31
CA ILE A 54 1.37 5.77 9.26
C ILE A 54 1.44 4.32 8.78
N PRO A 55 2.16 4.05 7.67
CA PRO A 55 2.25 2.70 7.15
C PRO A 55 2.83 1.77 8.24
N GLY A 56 2.05 0.75 8.59
CA GLY A 56 2.41 -0.18 9.65
C GLY A 56 3.67 -0.98 9.33
N ASP A 57 4.32 -1.47 10.39
CA ASP A 57 5.59 -2.18 10.40
C ASP A 57 5.50 -3.57 9.76
N GLY A 58 5.22 -3.67 8.45
CA GLY A 58 5.55 -4.80 7.58
C GLY A 58 5.18 -6.22 8.03
N SER A 59 4.24 -6.43 8.96
CA SER A 59 3.91 -7.74 9.54
C SER A 59 3.54 -8.78 8.48
N MET A 60 2.99 -8.35 7.33
CA MET A 60 2.71 -9.22 6.19
C MET A 60 3.94 -9.99 5.68
N PHE A 61 5.15 -9.43 5.77
CA PHE A 61 6.36 -10.13 5.34
C PHE A 61 6.73 -11.26 6.32
N THR A 62 6.52 -11.03 7.61
CA THR A 62 6.74 -12.01 8.67
C THR A 62 5.76 -13.18 8.57
N VAL A 63 4.48 -12.92 8.33
CA VAL A 63 3.46 -13.99 8.19
C VAL A 63 3.73 -14.87 6.97
N LYS A 64 4.01 -14.28 5.80
CA LYS A 64 4.33 -15.05 4.58
C LYS A 64 5.58 -15.92 4.78
N ARG A 65 6.59 -15.41 5.49
CA ARG A 65 7.81 -16.15 5.80
C ARG A 65 7.55 -17.32 6.75
N ILE A 66 6.72 -17.14 7.78
CA ILE A 66 6.35 -18.22 8.70
C ILE A 66 5.57 -19.31 7.95
N VAL A 67 4.57 -18.93 7.15
CA VAL A 67 3.76 -19.89 6.38
C VAL A 67 4.63 -20.69 5.41
N SER A 68 5.61 -20.07 4.74
CA SER A 68 6.49 -20.81 3.81
C SER A 68 7.39 -21.80 4.55
N LEU A 69 7.93 -21.43 5.71
CA LEU A 69 8.75 -22.32 6.54
C LEU A 69 7.97 -23.54 7.02
N VAL A 70 6.73 -23.33 7.47
CA VAL A 70 5.84 -24.43 7.88
C VAL A 70 5.52 -25.33 6.70
N GLY A 71 5.20 -24.77 5.53
CA GLY A 71 4.92 -25.53 4.31
C GLY A 71 6.10 -26.42 3.88
N ILE A 72 7.33 -25.90 3.92
CA ILE A 72 8.54 -26.65 3.60
C ILE A 72 8.76 -27.79 4.59
N ALA A 73 8.57 -27.56 5.89
CA ALA A 73 8.74 -28.58 6.92
C ALA A 73 7.74 -29.74 6.76
N VAL A 74 6.47 -29.45 6.46
CA VAL A 74 5.44 -30.47 6.24
C VAL A 74 5.72 -31.28 4.97
N ALA A 75 6.10 -30.64 3.88
CA ALA A 75 6.44 -31.34 2.64
C ALA A 75 7.67 -32.25 2.83
N GLY A 76 8.72 -31.74 3.49
CA GLY A 76 9.93 -32.51 3.78
C GLY A 76 9.66 -33.75 4.63
N THR A 77 8.88 -33.61 5.71
CA THR A 77 8.54 -34.75 6.59
C THR A 77 7.67 -35.79 5.89
N ALA A 78 6.73 -35.38 5.04
CA ALA A 78 5.91 -36.30 4.25
C ALA A 78 6.75 -37.13 3.26
N ILE A 79 7.70 -36.49 2.56
CA ILE A 79 8.60 -37.17 1.61
C ILE A 79 9.48 -38.20 2.33
N VAL A 80 10.12 -37.82 3.43
CA VAL A 80 10.99 -38.72 4.21
C VAL A 80 10.19 -39.91 4.75
N THR A 81 9.00 -39.66 5.29
CA THR A 81 8.13 -40.71 5.83
C THR A 81 7.67 -41.68 4.73
N GLY A 82 7.32 -41.15 3.55
CA GLY A 82 6.97 -41.96 2.38
C GLY A 82 8.12 -42.87 1.93
N ILE A 83 9.35 -42.35 1.88
CA ILE A 83 10.54 -43.13 1.51
C ILE A 83 10.81 -44.24 2.53
N VAL A 84 10.75 -43.94 3.83
CA VAL A 84 11.01 -44.94 4.89
C VAL A 84 9.95 -46.04 4.91
N LEU A 85 8.67 -45.70 4.71
CA LEU A 85 7.59 -46.69 4.63
C LEU A 85 7.69 -47.56 3.37
N ALA A 86 8.10 -46.98 2.24
CA ALA A 86 8.30 -47.72 1.00
C ALA A 86 9.50 -48.68 1.07
N GLY A 87 10.59 -48.30 1.72
CA GLY A 87 11.78 -49.15 1.89
C GLY A 87 11.67 -50.22 2.98
N ARG A 88 10.57 -50.24 3.75
CA ARG A 88 10.24 -51.26 4.77
C ARG A 88 9.27 -52.34 4.26
N ARG A 89 8.80 -52.26 3.02
CA ARG A 89 8.09 -53.33 2.31
C ARG A 89 9.06 -54.16 1.49
#